data_AF-A0A935JDA8-F1
#
_entry.id   AF-A0A935JDA8-F1
#
_cell.length_a   1.000
_cell.length_b   1.000
_cell.length_c   1.000
_cell.angle_alpha   90.00
_cell.angle_beta   90.00
_cell.angle_gamma   90.00
#
_symmetry.space_group_name_H-M   'P 1'
#
loop_
_entity.id
_entity.type
_entity.pdbx_description
1 polymer ?
#
loop_
_entity_poly.entity_id
_entity_poly.type
_entity_poly.pdbx_seq_one_letter_code
_entity_poly.pdbx_strand_id
1 'polypeptide(L)' 'MKKHPVIGFWQSFYRLRNRGYGWNHKRVRRGYRKMNLNIRRKPKERLPERIKQPLTLPTSFNQM' A
#
# COMPACT_ATOMS: atom_id res chain seq x y z
N MET A 1 -3.40 18.88 1.17
CA MET A 1 -2.85 17.57 0.76
C MET A 1 -3.92 16.56 0.30
N LYS A 2 -5.11 17.01 -0.14
CA LYS A 2 -6.19 16.12 -0.62
C LYS A 2 -5.88 15.38 -1.94
N LYS A 3 -4.89 15.83 -2.73
CA LYS A 3 -4.55 15.24 -4.04
C LYS A 3 -3.77 13.92 -3.96
N HIS A 4 -3.15 13.56 -2.83
CA HIS A 4 -2.31 12.36 -2.73
C HIS A 4 -2.40 11.66 -1.36
N PRO A 5 -3.50 10.94 -1.07
CA PRO A 5 -3.72 10.28 0.22
C PRO A 5 -2.76 9.11 0.50
N VAL A 6 -2.04 8.61 -0.52
CA VAL A 6 -1.18 7.42 -0.46
C VAL A 6 0.31 7.72 -0.25
N ILE A 7 0.69 8.98 -0.09
CA ILE A 7 2.09 9.39 0.03
C ILE A 7 2.50 9.43 1.51
N GLY A 8 3.55 8.69 1.85
CA GLY A 8 4.09 8.64 3.21
C GLY A 8 4.77 9.95 3.65
N PHE A 9 5.08 10.03 4.94
CA PHE A 9 5.69 11.21 5.57
C PHE A 9 6.93 11.73 4.83
N TRP A 10 7.87 10.85 4.47
CA TRP A 10 9.13 11.26 3.85
C TRP A 10 8.95 11.84 2.45
N GLN A 11 8.14 11.20 1.60
CA GLN A 11 7.83 11.75 0.28
C GLN A 11 7.10 13.10 0.39
N SER A 12 6.19 13.25 1.37
CA SER A 12 5.54 14.53 1.66
C SER A 12 6.56 15.61 2.07
N PHE A 13 7.49 15.26 2.96
CA PHE A 13 8.58 16.14 3.40
C PHE A 13 9.49 16.58 2.23
N TYR A 14 9.93 15.64 1.38
CA TYR A 14 10.76 15.96 0.23
C TYR A 14 10.01 16.82 -0.80
N ARG A 15 8.71 16.58 -1.01
CA ARG A 15 7.89 17.46 -1.87
C ARG A 15 7.79 18.88 -1.33
N LEU A 16 7.71 19.07 -0.01
CA LEU A 16 7.79 20.40 0.59
C LEU A 16 9.17 21.03 0.39
N ARG A 17 10.24 20.25 0.59
CA ARG A 17 11.62 20.71 0.38
C ARG A 17 11.85 21.17 -1.06
N ASN A 18 11.39 20.39 -2.05
CA ASN A 18 11.52 20.71 -3.48
C ASN A 18 10.71 21.94 -3.90
N ARG A 19 9.67 22.30 -3.14
CA ARG A 19 8.92 23.56 -3.33
C ARG A 19 9.59 24.76 -2.65
N GLY A 20 10.78 24.60 -2.08
CA GLY A 20 11.52 25.67 -1.40
C GLY A 20 11.20 25.85 0.08
N TYR A 21 10.33 25.01 0.67
CA TYR A 21 10.04 25.11 2.10
C TYR A 21 11.17 24.49 2.94
N GLY A 22 12.03 25.33 3.50
CA GLY A 22 13.13 24.96 4.42
C GLY A 22 12.69 24.50 5.81
N TRP A 23 11.49 23.94 5.97
CA TRP A 23 10.98 23.54 7.29
C TRP A 23 11.74 22.34 7.83
N ASN A 24 12.07 22.37 9.14
CA ASN A 24 12.62 21.21 9.83
C ASN A 24 11.62 20.05 9.79
N HIS A 25 12.12 18.83 9.52
CA HIS A 25 11.32 17.61 9.48
C HIS A 25 10.50 17.41 10.76
N LYS A 26 10.98 17.85 11.94
CA LYS A 26 10.23 17.74 13.21
C LYS A 26 8.93 18.57 13.16
N ARG A 27 8.97 19.78 12.60
CA ARG A 27 7.79 20.65 12.45
C ARG A 27 6.77 20.04 11.49
N VAL A 28 7.23 19.54 10.35
CA VAL A 28 6.39 18.85 9.36
C VAL A 28 5.74 17.61 9.97
N ARG A 29 6.49 16.82 10.75
CA ARG A 29 5.98 15.61 11.42
C ARG A 29 4.87 15.91 12.41
N ARG A 30 4.96 17.01 13.16
CA ARG A 30 3.89 17.43 14.09
C ARG A 30 2.61 17.80 13.34
N GLY A 31 2.71 18.61 12.28
CA GLY A 31 1.55 18.94 11.44
C GLY A 31 0.95 17.70 10.77
N TYR A 32 1.81 16.82 10.25
CA TYR A 32 1.43 15.56 9.62
C TYR A 32 0.62 14.66 10.57
N ARG A 33 1.07 14.51 11.82
CA ARG A 33 0.32 13.78 12.87
C ARG A 33 -0.97 14.49 13.27
N LYS A 34 -0.96 15.81 13.47
CA LYS A 34 -2.18 16.58 13.80
C LYS A 34 -3.27 16.45 12.73
N MET A 35 -2.87 16.36 11.47
CA MET A 35 -3.79 16.16 10.34
C MET A 35 -4.20 14.69 10.13
N ASN A 36 -3.77 13.77 11.01
CA ASN A 36 -4.03 12.32 10.91
C ASN A 36 -3.69 11.72 9.52
N LEU A 37 -2.66 12.24 8.85
CA LEU A 37 -2.22 11.77 7.52
C LEU A 37 -1.39 10.47 7.57
N ASN A 38 -1.42 9.77 8.70
CA ASN A 38 -0.68 8.51 8.87
C ASN A 38 -1.37 7.42 8.04
N ILE A 39 -0.70 7.00 6.97
CA ILE A 39 -1.18 5.90 6.14
C ILE A 39 -1.02 4.62 6.93
N ARG A 40 -2.14 4.01 7.30
CA ARG A 40 -2.16 2.66 7.85
C ARG A 40 -1.93 1.68 6.70
N ARG A 41 -0.91 0.85 6.82
CA ARG A 41 -0.72 -0.29 5.91
C ARG A 41 -1.94 -1.20 6.06
N LYS A 42 -2.64 -1.50 4.95
CA LYS A 42 -3.67 -2.52 4.98
C LYS A 42 -3.04 -3.86 5.36
N PRO A 43 -3.66 -4.66 6.25
CA PRO A 43 -3.19 -6.02 6.48
C PRO A 43 -3.25 -6.81 5.19
N LYS A 44 -2.35 -7.80 5.02
CA LYS A 44 -2.44 -8.73 3.90
C LYS A 44 -3.69 -9.59 4.12
N GLU A 45 -4.67 -9.48 3.23
CA GLU A 45 -5.84 -10.37 3.23
C GLU A 45 -5.38 -11.78 2.82
N ARG A 46 -5.94 -12.80 3.47
CA ARG A 46 -5.71 -14.18 3.06
C ARG A 46 -6.51 -14.42 1.77
N LEU A 47 -5.89 -15.05 0.78
CA LEU A 47 -6.64 -15.55 -0.37
C LEU A 47 -7.65 -16.61 0.12
N PRO A 48 -8.87 -16.66 -0.45
CA PRO A 48 -9.81 -17.71 -0.13
C PRO A 48 -9.21 -19.08 -0.47
N GLU A 49 -9.57 -20.10 0.30
CA GLU A 49 -9.12 -21.47 0.03
C GLU A 49 -9.60 -21.89 -1.37
N ARG A 50 -8.67 -22.42 -2.18
CA ARG A 50 -9.01 -22.91 -3.51
C ARG A 50 -9.88 -24.15 -3.36
N ILE A 51 -11.04 -24.18 -4.03
CA ILE A 51 -11.86 -25.38 -4.15
C ILE A 51 -11.01 -26.46 -4.83
N LYS A 52 -10.75 -27.56 -4.13
CA LYS A 52 -10.00 -28.69 -4.67
C LYS A 52 -10.85 -29.37 -5.74
N GLN A 53 -10.46 -29.24 -7.01
CA GLN A 53 -11.07 -30.04 -8.07
C GLN A 53 -10.47 -31.44 -8.03
N PRO A 54 -11.30 -32.50 -8.13
CA PRO A 54 -10.79 -33.86 -8.23
C PRO A 54 -9.94 -33.99 -9.50
N LEU A 55 -8.77 -34.61 -9.37
CA LEU A 55 -7.92 -34.90 -10.51
C LEU A 55 -8.57 -36.04 -11.31
N THR A 56 -8.98 -35.76 -12.54
CA THR A 56 -9.49 -36.80 -13.45
C THR A 56 -8.32 -37.64 -13.93
N LEU A 57 -8.31 -38.93 -13.58
CA LEU A 57 -7.35 -39.88 -14.13
C LEU A 57 -7.78 -40.22 -15.56
N PRO A 58 -6.93 -39.98 -16.58
CA PRO A 58 -7.23 -40.41 -17.94
C PRO A 58 -7.17 -41.94 -17.99
N THR A 59 -8.16 -42.56 -18.62
CA THR A 59 -8.21 -44.02 -18.78
C THR A 59 -7.32 -44.50 -19.94
N SER A 60 -6.94 -43.60 -20.85
CA SER A 60 -6.04 -43.87 -21.98
C SER A 60 -5.17 -42.64 -22.30
N PHE A 61 -4.05 -42.87 -22.98
CA PHE A 61 -3.24 -41.78 -23.55
C PHE A 61 -4.08 -40.94 -24.52
N ASN A 62 -4.00 -39.62 -24.42
CA ASN A 62 -4.66 -38.66 -25.32
C ASN A 62 -6.20 -38.71 -25.32
N GLN A 63 -6.83 -38.83 -24.16
CA GLN A 63 -8.24 -38.46 -24.00
C GLN A 63 -8.33 -37.01 -23.50
N MET A 64 -8.92 -36.15 -24.35
CA MET A 64 -9.32 -34.78 -24.02
C MET A 64 -10.80 -34.77 -23.62
#